data_AF-A0A1U7HU12-F1
#
_entry.id   AF-A0A1U7HU12-F1
#
_cell.length_a   1.000
_cell.length_b   1.000
_cell.length_c   1.000
_cell.angle_alpha   90.00
_cell.angle_beta   90.00
_cell.angle_gamma   90.00
#
_symmetry.space_group_name_H-M   'P 1'
#
loop_
_entity.id
_entity.type
_entity.pdbx_description
1 polymer ?
#
loop_
_entity_poly.entity_id
_entity_poly.type
_entity_poly.pdbx_seq_one_letter_code
_entity_poly.pdbx_strand_id
1 'polypeptide(L)'
;MATTLNETQLQAIASRLATLKAIQNLLISNEQTLSSAISDTDIRDRLQDMLKDDQKNLQVIENSIAKLGVSADAPEKVRKLVETVQNLMTGNELSPYEKVFEHEKLKHQQAMTGLLIHKAAQVVGEDLMEAIGPLNQVNFENRAHQEQLKGVLEILSTRELVGRDPDQGVWGRVQDAVSALSGVFGSVAS
;
A
#
# COMPACT_ATOMS: atom_id res chain seq x y z
N MET A 1 -23.65 -20.98 8.35
CA MET A 1 -24.00 -21.33 6.97
C MET A 1 -23.12 -20.47 6.07
N ALA A 2 -22.36 -21.07 5.15
CA ALA A 2 -21.65 -20.30 4.14
C ALA A 2 -22.70 -19.54 3.30
N THR A 3 -22.52 -18.23 3.16
CA THR A 3 -23.41 -17.43 2.32
C THR A 3 -22.88 -17.50 0.91
N THR A 4 -23.60 -18.13 0.00
CA THR A 4 -23.19 -18.16 -1.42
C THR A 4 -23.30 -16.74 -1.99
N LEU A 5 -22.20 -16.24 -2.54
CA LEU A 5 -22.20 -14.96 -3.24
C LEU A 5 -22.97 -15.05 -4.54
N ASN A 6 -23.77 -14.03 -4.84
CA ASN A 6 -24.31 -13.86 -6.19
C ASN A 6 -23.28 -13.23 -7.13
N GLU A 7 -23.56 -13.28 -8.44
CA GLU A 7 -22.68 -12.76 -9.49
C GLU A 7 -22.31 -11.27 -9.27
N THR A 8 -23.27 -10.44 -8.87
CA THR A 8 -23.04 -9.02 -8.59
C THR A 8 -22.04 -8.82 -7.44
N GLN A 9 -22.12 -9.62 -6.39
CA GLN A 9 -21.21 -9.55 -5.25
C GLN A 9 -19.81 -10.05 -5.61
N LEU A 10 -19.71 -11.15 -6.37
CA LEU A 10 -18.43 -11.64 -6.90
C LEU A 10 -17.76 -10.60 -7.79
N GLN A 11 -18.52 -9.98 -8.69
CA GLN A 11 -18.01 -8.93 -9.58
C GLN A 11 -17.54 -7.69 -8.79
N ALA A 12 -18.25 -7.34 -7.71
CA ALA A 12 -17.82 -6.27 -6.82
C ALA A 12 -16.48 -6.58 -6.15
N ILE A 13 -16.27 -7.81 -5.67
CA ILE A 13 -14.98 -8.24 -5.10
C ILE A 13 -13.88 -8.23 -6.16
N ALA A 14 -14.14 -8.81 -7.34
CA ALA A 14 -13.20 -8.81 -8.45
C ALA A 14 -12.76 -7.39 -8.83
N SER A 15 -13.70 -6.44 -8.87
CA SER A 15 -13.41 -5.03 -9.14
C SER A 15 -12.54 -4.36 -8.06
N ARG A 16 -12.70 -4.76 -6.79
CA ARG A 16 -11.83 -4.28 -5.69
C ARG A 16 -10.43 -4.89 -5.75
N LEU A 17 -10.30 -6.16 -6.13
CA LEU A 17 -8.99 -6.77 -6.39
C LEU A 17 -8.28 -6.11 -7.58
N ALA A 18 -9.02 -5.80 -8.65
CA ALA A 18 -8.48 -5.05 -9.78
C ALA A 18 -8.04 -3.64 -9.37
N THR A 19 -8.75 -3.01 -8.43
CA THR A 19 -8.33 -1.74 -7.82
C THR A 19 -7.02 -1.90 -7.04
N LEU A 20 -6.89 -2.94 -6.20
CA LEU A 20 -5.64 -3.22 -5.48
C LEU A 20 -4.47 -3.41 -6.44
N LYS A 21 -4.67 -4.15 -7.53
CA LYS A 21 -3.64 -4.37 -8.55
C LYS A 21 -3.22 -3.06 -9.21
N ALA A 22 -4.18 -2.22 -9.60
CA ALA A 22 -3.89 -0.94 -10.24
C ALA A 22 -3.10 0.00 -9.31
N ILE A 23 -3.51 0.11 -8.05
CA ILE A 23 -2.82 0.92 -7.05
C ILE A 23 -1.45 0.33 -6.70
N GLN A 24 -1.31 -1.01 -6.62
CA GLN A 24 -0.02 -1.66 -6.38
C GLN A 24 1.02 -1.32 -7.45
N ASN A 25 0.62 -1.33 -8.72
CA ASN A 25 1.51 -0.94 -9.82
C ASN A 25 1.90 0.55 -9.73
N LEU A 26 0.97 1.41 -9.34
CA LEU A 26 1.25 2.82 -9.11
C LEU A 26 2.23 3.02 -7.94
N LEU A 27 2.05 2.30 -6.83
CA LEU A 27 2.96 2.35 -5.68
C LEU A 27 4.40 2.00 -6.10
N ILE A 28 4.57 0.88 -6.82
CA ILE A 28 5.87 0.44 -7.38
C ILE A 28 6.49 1.53 -8.25
N SER A 29 5.72 2.13 -9.17
CA SER A 29 6.19 3.21 -10.03
C SER A 29 6.59 4.46 -9.23
N ASN A 30 5.84 4.78 -8.19
CA ASN A 30 6.09 5.94 -7.33
C ASN A 30 7.36 5.72 -6.50
N GLU A 31 7.58 4.53 -5.95
CA GLU A 31 8.80 4.20 -5.18
C GLU A 31 10.05 4.28 -6.04
N GLN A 32 9.99 3.80 -7.28
CA GLN A 32 11.09 3.95 -8.24
C GLN A 32 11.38 5.43 -8.51
N THR A 33 10.34 6.23 -8.75
CA THR A 33 10.45 7.67 -8.99
C THR A 33 11.06 8.39 -7.78
N LEU A 34 10.51 8.17 -6.58
CA LEU A 34 10.96 8.77 -5.33
C LEU A 34 12.40 8.39 -4.99
N SER A 35 12.75 7.10 -5.14
CA SER A 35 14.10 6.60 -4.87
C SER A 35 15.15 7.24 -5.77
N SER A 36 14.77 7.63 -7.00
CA SER A 36 15.66 8.33 -7.93
C SER A 36 15.77 9.83 -7.66
N ALA A 37 14.72 10.44 -7.09
CA ALA A 37 14.62 11.88 -6.88
C ALA A 37 15.18 12.35 -5.53
N ILE A 38 15.17 11.48 -4.51
CA ILE A 38 15.63 11.81 -3.15
C ILE A 38 17.10 11.45 -3.01
N SER A 39 17.93 12.38 -2.53
CA SER A 39 19.38 12.17 -2.34
C SER A 39 19.75 11.58 -0.98
N ASP A 40 18.86 11.70 0.01
CA ASP A 40 19.05 11.14 1.35
C ASP A 40 19.13 9.61 1.31
N THR A 41 20.21 9.05 1.84
CA THR A 41 20.47 7.61 1.72
C THR A 41 19.55 6.79 2.61
N ASP A 42 19.27 7.23 3.83
CA ASP A 42 18.39 6.50 4.75
C ASP A 42 16.95 6.46 4.21
N ILE A 43 16.49 7.55 3.60
CA ILE A 43 15.16 7.60 2.97
C ILE A 43 15.13 6.69 1.73
N ARG A 44 16.16 6.74 0.88
CA ARG A 44 16.25 5.87 -0.31
C ARG A 44 16.25 4.39 0.05
N ASP A 45 17.04 3.99 1.04
CA ASP A 45 17.14 2.58 1.44
C ASP A 45 15.77 2.05 1.87
N ARG A 46 15.01 2.84 2.63
CA ARG A 46 13.63 2.51 3.01
C ARG A 46 12.69 2.40 1.81
N LEU A 47 12.73 3.35 0.89
CA LEU A 47 11.92 3.29 -0.33
C LEU A 47 12.27 2.07 -1.20
N GLN A 48 13.54 1.67 -1.24
CA GLN A 48 13.97 0.46 -1.93
C GLN A 48 13.48 -0.81 -1.23
N ASP A 49 13.44 -0.84 0.09
CA ASP A 49 12.88 -1.97 0.83
C ASP A 49 11.36 -2.06 0.64
N MET A 50 10.64 -0.93 0.71
CA MET A 50 9.22 -0.86 0.36
C MET A 50 8.96 -1.37 -1.05
N LEU A 51 9.79 -0.98 -2.03
CA LEU A 51 9.69 -1.43 -3.41
C LEU A 51 9.83 -2.94 -3.56
N LYS A 52 10.76 -3.56 -2.83
CA LYS A 52 10.93 -5.02 -2.85
C LYS A 52 9.70 -5.73 -2.29
N ASP A 53 9.13 -5.20 -1.21
CA ASP A 53 7.94 -5.78 -0.58
C ASP A 53 6.70 -5.56 -1.45
N ASP A 54 6.56 -4.39 -2.07
CA ASP A 54 5.48 -4.08 -2.99
C ASP A 54 5.50 -4.92 -4.28
N GLN A 55 6.68 -5.26 -4.78
CA GLN A 55 6.82 -6.21 -5.89
C GLN A 55 6.35 -7.64 -5.50
N LYS A 56 6.61 -8.07 -4.26
CA LYS A 56 6.06 -9.35 -3.76
C LYS A 56 4.55 -9.25 -3.55
N ASN A 57 4.06 -8.13 -3.01
CA ASN A 57 2.64 -7.89 -2.79
C ASN A 57 1.83 -7.92 -4.09
N LEU A 58 2.40 -7.44 -5.20
CA LEU A 58 1.78 -7.58 -6.51
C LEU A 58 1.48 -9.05 -6.85
N GLN A 59 2.43 -9.95 -6.60
CA GLN A 59 2.24 -11.38 -6.85
C GLN A 59 1.14 -11.96 -5.95
N VAL A 60 1.08 -11.55 -4.67
CA VAL A 60 0.01 -11.98 -3.75
C VAL A 60 -1.35 -11.53 -4.27
N ILE A 61 -1.48 -10.28 -4.71
CA ILE A 61 -2.72 -9.73 -5.27
C ILE A 61 -3.13 -10.48 -6.54
N GLU A 62 -2.18 -10.75 -7.43
CA GLU A 62 -2.44 -11.50 -8.68
C GLU A 62 -2.90 -12.94 -8.40
N ASN A 63 -2.29 -13.60 -7.43
CA ASN A 63 -2.72 -14.93 -6.99
C ASN A 63 -4.14 -14.91 -6.38
N SER A 64 -4.48 -13.89 -5.58
CA SER A 64 -5.84 -13.72 -5.06
C SER A 64 -6.87 -13.48 -6.17
N ILE A 65 -6.53 -12.71 -7.21
CA ILE A 65 -7.38 -12.52 -8.40
C ILE A 65 -7.58 -13.86 -9.13
N ALA A 66 -6.50 -14.61 -9.36
CA ALA A 66 -6.58 -15.89 -10.05
C ALA A 66 -7.44 -16.91 -9.27
N LYS A 67 -7.27 -16.98 -7.95
CA LYS A 67 -8.05 -17.86 -7.07
C LYS A 67 -9.53 -17.50 -7.00
N LEU A 68 -9.89 -16.22 -7.09
CA LEU A 68 -11.29 -15.81 -7.13
C LEU A 68 -12.01 -16.39 -8.37
N GLY A 69 -11.28 -16.65 -9.47
CA GLY A 69 -11.82 -17.25 -10.69
C GLY A 69 -12.69 -16.31 -11.53
N VAL A 70 -12.88 -15.06 -11.09
CA VAL A 70 -13.65 -14.02 -11.77
C VAL A 70 -12.75 -12.81 -12.03
N SER A 71 -12.76 -12.33 -13.27
CA SER A 71 -11.97 -11.17 -13.69
C SER A 71 -12.82 -9.91 -13.78
N ALA A 72 -12.22 -8.78 -13.42
CA ALA A 72 -12.78 -7.46 -13.59
C ALA A 72 -11.68 -6.47 -13.93
N ASP A 73 -12.02 -5.42 -14.68
CA ASP A 73 -11.13 -4.28 -14.85
C ASP A 73 -11.19 -3.34 -13.64
N ALA A 74 -10.10 -2.61 -13.44
CA ALA A 74 -10.10 -1.49 -12.50
C ALA A 74 -11.17 -0.46 -12.94
N PRO A 75 -12.02 0.03 -12.01
CA PRO A 75 -13.02 1.03 -12.34
C PRO A 75 -12.43 2.25 -13.02
N GLU A 76 -13.17 2.90 -13.91
CA GLU A 76 -12.71 4.09 -14.65
C GLU A 76 -12.18 5.19 -13.72
N LYS A 77 -12.85 5.42 -12.59
CA LYS A 77 -12.38 6.38 -11.57
C LYS A 77 -11.00 6.04 -10.98
N VAL A 78 -10.67 4.76 -10.88
CA VAL A 78 -9.36 4.29 -10.40
C VAL A 78 -8.31 4.50 -11.48
N ARG A 79 -8.64 4.21 -12.74
CA ARG A 79 -7.72 4.48 -13.87
C ARG A 79 -7.37 5.97 -13.96
N LYS A 80 -8.37 6.85 -13.86
CA LYS A 80 -8.15 8.31 -13.82
C LYS A 80 -7.33 8.76 -12.61
N LEU A 81 -7.57 8.17 -11.44
CA LEU A 81 -6.74 8.43 -10.25
C LEU A 81 -5.29 8.04 -10.52
N VAL A 82 -5.05 6.84 -11.07
CA VAL A 82 -3.70 6.36 -11.38
C VAL A 82 -2.98 7.30 -12.35
N GLU A 83 -3.64 7.66 -13.44
CA GLU A 83 -3.09 8.59 -14.43
C GLU A 83 -2.78 9.96 -13.81
N THR A 84 -3.70 10.50 -13.02
CA THR A 84 -3.53 11.81 -12.36
C THR A 84 -2.33 11.80 -11.43
N VAL A 85 -2.22 10.79 -10.56
CA VAL A 85 -1.11 10.71 -9.62
C VAL A 85 0.20 10.44 -10.35
N GLN A 86 0.21 9.59 -11.38
CA GLN A 86 1.43 9.34 -12.15
C GLN A 86 1.96 10.61 -12.83
N ASN A 87 1.08 11.47 -13.34
CA ASN A 87 1.46 12.78 -13.87
C ASN A 87 2.04 13.69 -12.77
N LEU A 88 1.40 13.75 -11.59
CA LEU A 88 1.91 14.54 -10.46
C LEU A 88 3.28 14.05 -9.94
N MET A 89 3.49 12.73 -9.95
CA MET A 89 4.73 12.13 -9.45
C MET A 89 5.91 12.35 -10.41
N THR A 90 5.65 12.34 -11.72
CA THR A 90 6.67 12.53 -12.76
C THR A 90 6.90 14.00 -13.12
N GLY A 91 5.91 14.85 -12.90
CA GLY A 91 5.98 16.29 -13.14
C GLY A 91 6.76 17.06 -12.07
N ASN A 92 6.74 18.40 -12.20
CA ASN A 92 7.47 19.35 -11.33
C ASN A 92 6.53 20.17 -10.45
N GLU A 93 5.23 19.86 -10.46
CA GLU A 93 4.20 20.55 -9.70
C GLU A 93 4.30 20.29 -8.20
N LEU A 94 4.82 19.12 -7.82
CA LEU A 94 4.95 18.70 -6.43
C LEU A 94 6.40 18.74 -5.97
N SER A 95 6.62 19.25 -4.75
CA SER A 95 7.89 19.11 -4.03
C SER A 95 8.16 17.63 -3.69
N PRO A 96 9.41 17.25 -3.36
CA PRO A 96 9.71 15.90 -2.89
C PRO A 96 8.86 15.47 -1.67
N TYR A 97 8.62 16.39 -0.72
CA TYR A 97 7.74 16.15 0.42
C TYR A 97 6.31 15.84 -0.03
N GLU A 98 5.75 16.65 -0.94
CA GLU A 98 4.38 16.46 -1.42
C GLU A 98 4.22 15.14 -2.19
N LYS A 99 5.22 14.74 -2.98
CA LYS A 99 5.23 13.44 -3.67
C LYS A 99 5.25 12.25 -2.69
N VAL A 100 6.04 12.34 -1.62
CA VAL A 100 6.01 11.32 -0.55
C VAL A 100 4.65 11.30 0.14
N PHE A 101 4.03 12.47 0.34
CA PHE A 101 2.72 12.58 0.97
C PHE A 101 1.61 11.93 0.12
N GLU A 102 1.62 12.14 -1.20
CA GLU A 102 0.72 11.42 -2.11
C GLU A 102 0.96 9.91 -2.10
N HIS A 103 2.22 9.48 -2.05
CA HIS A 103 2.54 8.05 -1.95
C HIS A 103 2.04 7.42 -0.64
N GLU A 104 2.15 8.12 0.50
CA GLU A 104 1.63 7.68 1.79
C GLU A 104 0.11 7.51 1.77
N LYS A 105 -0.63 8.46 1.18
CA LYS A 105 -2.08 8.34 1.00
C LYS A 105 -2.47 7.10 0.22
N LEU A 106 -1.71 6.76 -0.83
CA LEU A 106 -1.96 5.57 -1.63
C LEU A 106 -1.72 4.28 -0.84
N LYS A 107 -0.67 4.21 0.00
CA LYS A 107 -0.45 3.08 0.92
C LYS A 107 -1.63 2.91 1.87
N HIS A 108 -2.18 4.01 2.39
CA HIS A 108 -3.38 3.97 3.23
C HIS A 108 -4.56 3.35 2.48
N GLN A 109 -4.85 3.86 1.27
CA GLN A 109 -5.94 3.37 0.44
C GLN A 109 -5.77 1.88 0.11
N GLN A 110 -4.55 1.43 -0.17
CA GLN A 110 -4.22 0.04 -0.46
C GLN A 110 -4.53 -0.86 0.75
N ALA A 111 -4.03 -0.51 1.93
CA ALA A 111 -4.28 -1.26 3.17
C ALA A 111 -5.77 -1.30 3.53
N MET A 112 -6.47 -0.17 3.43
CA MET A 112 -7.90 -0.11 3.75
C MET A 112 -8.75 -0.90 2.75
N THR A 113 -8.39 -0.88 1.46
CA THR A 113 -9.10 -1.64 0.44
C THR A 113 -8.95 -3.14 0.70
N GLY A 114 -7.74 -3.64 0.96
CA GLY A 114 -7.53 -5.05 1.25
C GLY A 114 -8.19 -5.50 2.56
N LEU A 115 -8.16 -4.66 3.60
CA LEU A 115 -8.85 -4.92 4.86
C LEU A 115 -10.36 -5.09 4.67
N LEU A 116 -10.99 -4.23 3.86
CA LEU A 116 -12.43 -4.31 3.59
C LEU A 116 -12.81 -5.57 2.81
N ILE A 117 -11.99 -6.00 1.85
CA ILE A 117 -12.20 -7.27 1.13
C ILE A 117 -12.07 -8.45 2.11
N HIS A 118 -11.05 -8.42 2.98
CA HIS A 118 -10.87 -9.46 3.99
C HIS A 118 -12.07 -9.53 4.95
N LYS A 119 -12.61 -8.38 5.38
CA LYS A 119 -13.83 -8.33 6.21
C LYS A 119 -15.04 -8.91 5.50
N ALA A 120 -15.20 -8.67 4.20
CA ALA A 120 -16.25 -9.32 3.43
C ALA A 120 -16.07 -10.85 3.40
N ALA A 121 -14.84 -11.33 3.22
CA ALA A 121 -14.52 -12.76 3.26
C ALA A 121 -14.88 -13.42 4.60
N GLN A 122 -14.63 -12.73 5.73
CA GLN A 122 -14.99 -13.23 7.07
C GLN A 122 -16.50 -13.48 7.24
N VAL A 123 -17.35 -12.76 6.52
CA VAL A 123 -18.81 -12.92 6.59
C VAL A 123 -19.31 -14.04 5.67
N VAL A 124 -18.67 -14.21 4.50
CA VAL A 124 -19.10 -15.14 3.45
C VAL A 124 -18.81 -16.59 3.85
N GLY A 125 -17.57 -16.89 4.24
CA GLY A 125 -17.11 -18.24 4.59
C GLY A 125 -15.74 -18.59 4.01
N GLU A 126 -15.34 -19.84 4.22
CA GLU A 126 -13.99 -20.36 3.96
C GLU A 126 -13.58 -20.28 2.48
N ASP A 127 -14.49 -20.53 1.54
CA ASP A 127 -14.18 -20.52 0.10
C ASP A 127 -13.63 -19.17 -0.38
N LEU A 128 -14.25 -18.06 0.05
CA LEU A 128 -13.73 -16.73 -0.28
C LEU A 128 -12.47 -16.41 0.54
N MET A 129 -12.39 -16.91 1.77
CA MET A 129 -11.23 -16.71 2.62
C MET A 129 -9.97 -17.37 2.04
N GLU A 130 -10.09 -18.50 1.35
CA GLU A 130 -8.95 -19.15 0.69
C GLU A 130 -8.31 -18.28 -0.40
N ALA A 131 -9.13 -17.53 -1.15
CA ALA A 131 -8.65 -16.60 -2.16
C ALA A 131 -8.10 -15.30 -1.56
N ILE A 132 -8.74 -14.77 -0.52
CA ILE A 132 -8.51 -13.41 0.00
C ILE A 132 -7.57 -13.37 1.22
N GLY A 133 -7.48 -14.45 2.00
CA GLY A 133 -6.67 -14.54 3.21
C GLY A 133 -5.24 -14.02 3.07
N PRO A 134 -4.51 -14.36 1.98
CA PRO A 134 -3.15 -13.85 1.75
C PRO A 134 -3.02 -12.32 1.70
N LEU A 135 -4.09 -11.58 1.35
CA LEU A 135 -4.07 -10.11 1.31
C LEU A 135 -3.85 -9.47 2.69
N ASN A 136 -4.01 -10.22 3.79
CA ASN A 136 -3.67 -9.69 5.10
C ASN A 136 -2.20 -9.28 5.19
N GLN A 137 -1.28 -10.06 4.63
CA GLN A 137 0.14 -9.70 4.60
C GLN A 137 0.34 -8.34 3.90
N VAL A 138 -0.26 -8.18 2.72
CA VAL A 138 -0.24 -6.92 1.96
C VAL A 138 -0.73 -5.74 2.83
N ASN A 139 -1.82 -5.94 3.58
CA ASN A 139 -2.37 -4.90 4.46
C ASN A 139 -1.39 -4.51 5.58
N PHE A 140 -0.74 -5.49 6.22
CA PHE A 140 0.20 -5.23 7.31
C PHE A 140 1.48 -4.55 6.83
N GLU A 141 2.04 -5.00 5.71
CA GLU A 141 3.21 -4.39 5.10
C GLU A 141 2.91 -2.94 4.70
N ASN A 142 1.76 -2.67 4.06
CA ASN A 142 1.36 -1.30 3.75
C ASN A 142 1.26 -0.42 5.01
N ARG A 143 0.72 -0.93 6.13
CA ARG A 143 0.66 -0.17 7.39
C ARG A 143 2.05 0.09 7.99
N ALA A 144 2.96 -0.88 7.89
CA ALA A 144 4.36 -0.67 8.30
C ALA A 144 5.04 0.39 7.42
N HIS A 145 4.82 0.34 6.09
CA HIS A 145 5.30 1.34 5.16
C HIS A 145 4.76 2.74 5.49
N GLN A 146 3.49 2.87 5.89
CA GLN A 146 2.93 4.16 6.33
C GLN A 146 3.71 4.75 7.52
N GLU A 147 4.05 3.95 8.53
CA GLU A 147 4.82 4.46 9.68
C GLU A 147 6.22 4.91 9.27
N GLN A 148 6.86 4.20 8.34
CA GLN A 148 8.13 4.64 7.77
C GLN A 148 7.98 5.94 6.97
N LEU A 149 6.96 6.06 6.13
CA LEU A 149 6.69 7.25 5.32
C LEU A 149 6.37 8.47 6.19
N LYS A 150 5.71 8.31 7.34
CA LYS A 150 5.54 9.40 8.32
C LYS A 150 6.90 9.93 8.82
N GLY A 151 7.87 9.05 9.07
CA GLY A 151 9.24 9.46 9.41
C GLY A 151 9.95 10.19 8.26
N VAL A 152 9.78 9.70 7.03
CA VAL A 152 10.29 10.40 5.83
C VAL A 152 9.69 11.80 5.71
N LEU A 153 8.38 11.91 5.88
CA LEU A 153 7.65 13.19 5.82
C LEU A 153 8.13 14.16 6.90
N GLU A 154 8.36 13.69 8.13
CA GLU A 154 8.89 14.52 9.21
C GLU A 154 10.27 15.10 8.85
N ILE A 155 11.16 14.28 8.28
CA ILE A 155 12.50 14.71 7.87
C ILE A 155 12.43 15.71 6.71
N LEU A 156 11.73 15.35 5.63
CA LEU A 156 11.64 16.21 4.45
C LEU A 156 10.95 17.54 4.77
N SER A 157 9.85 17.49 5.52
CA SER A 157 9.11 18.70 5.93
C SER A 157 9.95 19.60 6.82
N THR A 158 10.66 19.07 7.82
CA THR A 158 11.51 19.89 8.70
C THR A 158 12.62 20.57 7.91
N ARG A 159 13.27 19.83 7.01
CA ARG A 159 14.30 20.40 6.12
C ARG A 159 13.74 21.49 5.21
N GLU A 160 12.56 21.26 4.64
CA GLU A 160 11.91 22.23 3.75
C GLU A 160 11.49 23.51 4.50
N LEU A 161 10.89 23.37 5.67
CA LEU A 161 10.31 24.49 6.42
C LEU A 161 11.34 25.32 7.18
N VAL A 162 12.37 24.68 7.76
CA VAL A 162 13.32 25.37 8.65
C VAL A 162 14.80 25.20 8.25
N GLY A 163 15.08 24.45 7.18
CA GLY A 163 16.45 24.28 6.65
C GLY A 163 17.37 23.42 7.53
N ARG A 164 16.80 22.60 8.43
CA ARG A 164 17.55 21.77 9.39
C ARG A 164 16.93 20.38 9.50
N ASP A 165 17.70 19.42 9.99
CA ASP A 165 17.21 18.09 10.33
C ASP A 165 16.31 18.13 11.57
N PRO A 166 15.30 17.24 11.68
CA PRO A 166 14.58 17.02 12.93
C PRO A 166 15.48 16.35 13.99
N ASP A 167 15.00 16.25 15.22
CA ASP A 167 15.72 15.59 16.30
C ASP A 167 16.07 14.13 15.94
N GLN A 168 17.21 13.61 16.44
CA GLN A 168 17.76 12.30 16.06
C GLN A 168 16.87 11.08 16.38
N GLY A 169 15.74 11.26 17.06
CA GLY A 169 14.84 10.19 17.50
C GLY A 169 13.83 9.69 16.46
N VAL A 170 13.75 10.29 15.26
CA VAL A 170 12.73 9.91 14.25
C VAL A 170 12.78 8.43 13.94
N TRP A 171 13.95 7.90 13.57
CA TRP A 171 14.06 6.51 13.14
C TRP A 171 13.88 5.50 14.26
N GLY A 172 14.26 5.83 15.50
CA GLY A 172 13.96 5.00 16.67
C GLY A 172 12.45 4.86 16.86
N ARG A 173 11.71 5.98 16.81
CA ARG A 173 10.23 5.94 16.92
C ARG A 173 9.58 5.18 15.77
N VAL A 174 10.07 5.33 14.54
CA VAL A 174 9.59 4.57 13.38
C VAL A 174 9.82 3.07 13.57
N GLN A 175 11.01 2.67 14.03
CA GLN A 175 11.35 1.27 14.28
C GLN A 175 10.46 0.66 15.36
N ASP A 176 10.20 1.40 16.46
CA ASP A 176 9.30 0.96 17.53
C ASP A 176 7.88 0.76 17.01
N ALA A 177 7.37 1.72 16.21
CA ALA A 177 6.03 1.66 15.62
C ALA A 177 5.87 0.47 14.66
N VAL A 178 6.85 0.25 13.77
CA VAL A 178 6.85 -0.90 12.85
C VAL A 178 6.92 -2.21 13.62
N SER A 179 7.77 -2.30 14.65
CA SER A 179 7.90 -3.51 15.47
C SER A 179 6.60 -3.87 16.20
N ALA A 180 5.88 -2.85 16.70
CA ALA A 180 4.56 -3.05 17.31
C ALA A 180 3.53 -3.61 16.30
N LEU A 181 3.54 -3.13 15.05
CA LEU A 181 2.68 -3.66 13.99
C LEU A 181 3.03 -5.10 13.63
N SER A 182 4.33 -5.43 13.51
CA SER A 182 4.79 -6.79 13.22
C SER A 182 4.45 -7.77 14.34
N GLY A 183 4.52 -7.35 15.61
CA GLY A 183 4.11 -8.17 16.76
C GLY A 183 2.63 -8.55 16.73
N VAL A 184 1.76 -7.65 16.24
CA VAL A 184 0.34 -7.95 16.03
C VAL A 184 0.11 -8.90 14.85
N PHE A 185 0.88 -8.77 13.76
CA PHE A 185 0.76 -9.71 12.64
C PHE A 185 1.21 -11.12 13.05
N GLY A 186 2.34 -11.24 13.74
CA GLY A 186 2.87 -12.51 14.21
C GLY A 186 1.91 -13.27 15.12
N SER A 187 1.12 -12.57 15.94
CA SER A 187 0.11 -13.18 16.82
C SER A 187 -1.21 -13.54 16.14
N VAL A 188 -1.51 -12.95 14.98
CA VAL A 188 -2.72 -13.25 14.17
C VAL A 188 -2.46 -14.35 13.14
N ALA A 189 -1.20 -14.53 12.72
CA ALA A 189 -0.78 -15.58 11.79
C ALA A 189 -0.45 -16.92 12.48
N SER A 190 -0.29 -16.93 13.81
CA SER A 190 -0.07 -18.10 14.67
C SER A 190 -1.36 -18.66 15.23
#